data_AF-A0A520HPK4-F1
#
_entry.id   AF-A0A520HPK4-F1
#
_cell.length_a   1.000
_cell.length_b   1.000
_cell.length_c   1.000
_cell.angle_alpha   90.00
_cell.angle_beta   90.00
_cell.angle_gamma   90.00
#
_symmetry.space_group_name_H-M   'P 1'
#
loop_
_entity.id
_entity.type
_entity.pdbx_description
1 polymer ?
#
loop_
_entity_poly.entity_id
_entity_poly.type
_entity_poly.pdbx_seq_one_letter_code
_entity_poly.pdbx_strand_id
1 'polypeptide(L)'
;MKKLAAFLSLALAACASLPSTPPALAPVTQPATTTASMPAEARQPVTILISIDGFRPDYLDRGVTPNLNRLKAAGISASMRPAFPSKTYPNHWTLVTGLVPDRHGIVSNNMDDPTGAHPPFTLATDDPWWWNAAEPIWVTAEKLGIRTATMFWPGSNVGWGGVRREGGHGEVDGATRP
;
A
#
# COMPACT_ATOMS: atom_id res chain seq x y z
N MET A 1 -57.30 -60.03 5.32
CA MET A 1 -58.62 -59.51 4.86
C MET A 1 -58.59 -58.00 5.12
N LYS A 2 -58.68 -57.03 4.20
CA LYS A 2 -59.17 -56.84 2.82
C LYS A 2 -58.33 -55.64 2.26
N LYS A 3 -57.75 -55.65 1.04
CA LYS A 3 -58.27 -55.08 -0.23
C LYS A 3 -59.04 -53.75 -0.01
N LEU A 4 -58.90 -52.65 -0.77
CA LEU A 4 -58.77 -52.50 -2.22
C LEU A 4 -58.58 -51.01 -2.58
N ALA A 5 -58.08 -50.81 -3.80
CA ALA A 5 -57.91 -49.61 -4.63
C ALA A 5 -59.00 -48.52 -4.65
N ALA A 6 -58.61 -47.34 -5.16
CA ALA A 6 -59.37 -46.66 -6.22
C ALA A 6 -58.47 -45.75 -7.07
N PHE A 7 -58.32 -46.13 -8.35
CA PHE A 7 -57.91 -45.26 -9.44
C PHE A 7 -59.06 -44.29 -9.76
N LEU A 8 -58.75 -43.05 -10.11
CA LEU A 8 -59.62 -42.24 -10.96
C LEU A 8 -58.79 -41.50 -12.01
N SER A 9 -58.82 -42.06 -13.21
CA SER A 9 -58.46 -41.41 -14.45
C SER A 9 -59.65 -40.55 -14.88
N LEU A 10 -59.43 -39.30 -15.31
CA LEU A 10 -60.26 -38.72 -16.36
C LEU A 10 -59.48 -37.68 -17.16
N ALA A 11 -59.52 -37.89 -18.47
CA ALA A 11 -58.79 -37.20 -19.52
C ALA A 11 -59.48 -35.89 -19.94
N LEU A 12 -58.70 -34.99 -20.55
CA LEU A 12 -59.09 -34.19 -21.74
C LEU A 12 -57.79 -33.59 -22.31
N ALA A 13 -57.17 -34.22 -23.30
CA ALA A 13 -57.43 -34.07 -24.73
C ALA A 13 -56.85 -32.76 -25.33
N ALA A 14 -55.88 -32.98 -26.22
CA ALA A 14 -55.57 -32.21 -27.43
C ALA A 14 -55.11 -30.75 -27.28
N CYS A 15 -53.81 -30.53 -27.53
CA CYS A 15 -53.40 -29.68 -28.64
C CYS A 15 -52.04 -30.14 -29.17
N ALA A 16 -52.01 -30.35 -30.47
CA ALA A 16 -50.92 -30.89 -31.23
C ALA A 16 -49.79 -29.85 -31.42
N SER A 17 -48.56 -30.38 -31.50
CA SER A 17 -47.48 -29.94 -32.41
C SER A 17 -47.32 -28.45 -32.68
N LEU A 18 -46.35 -27.83 -32.02
CA LEU A 18 -45.56 -26.74 -32.60
C LEU A 18 -44.08 -27.13 -32.51
N PRO A 19 -43.34 -27.23 -33.63
CA PRO A 19 -41.89 -27.35 -33.57
C PRO A 19 -41.30 -25.99 -33.15
N SER A 20 -40.82 -25.90 -31.91
CA SER A 20 -40.05 -24.74 -31.44
C SER A 20 -38.63 -24.79 -32.01
N THR A 21 -38.44 -24.32 -33.25
CA THR A 21 -37.11 -24.00 -33.75
C THR A 21 -36.86 -22.51 -33.46
N PRO A 22 -35.89 -22.16 -32.59
CA PRO A 22 -35.52 -20.76 -32.42
C PRO A 22 -34.92 -20.22 -33.72
N PRO A 23 -35.14 -18.94 -34.06
CA PRO A 23 -34.55 -18.34 -35.25
C PRO A 23 -33.02 -18.35 -35.13
N ALA A 24 -32.35 -18.72 -36.22
CA ALA A 24 -30.89 -18.67 -36.30
C ALA A 24 -30.39 -17.23 -36.12
N LEU A 25 -29.48 -17.02 -35.17
CA LEU A 25 -28.82 -15.73 -34.97
C LEU A 25 -27.94 -15.42 -36.19
N ALA A 26 -28.04 -14.19 -36.71
CA ALA A 26 -27.21 -13.74 -37.81
C ALA A 26 -25.72 -13.77 -37.42
N PRO A 27 -24.81 -14.18 -38.32
CA PRO A 27 -23.38 -14.20 -38.03
C PRO A 27 -22.87 -12.77 -37.88
N VAL A 28 -22.39 -12.42 -36.70
CA VAL A 28 -21.65 -11.17 -36.44
C VAL A 28 -20.34 -11.25 -37.22
N THR A 29 -20.35 -10.72 -38.45
CA THR A 29 -19.19 -10.74 -39.36
C THR A 29 -18.60 -9.34 -39.51
N GLN A 30 -18.47 -8.61 -38.40
CA GLN A 30 -17.64 -7.40 -38.39
C GLN A 30 -16.42 -7.66 -37.49
N PRO A 31 -15.20 -7.65 -38.04
CA PRO A 31 -14.01 -7.65 -37.20
C PRO A 31 -14.04 -6.37 -36.34
N ALA A 32 -13.72 -6.52 -35.05
CA ALA A 32 -13.59 -5.40 -34.15
C ALA A 32 -12.58 -4.41 -34.74
N THR A 33 -13.03 -3.18 -35.00
CA THR A 33 -12.15 -2.07 -35.38
C THR A 33 -11.07 -1.96 -34.32
N THR A 34 -9.82 -2.27 -34.68
CA THR A 34 -8.67 -2.12 -33.80
C THR A 34 -8.59 -0.65 -33.44
N THR A 35 -9.00 -0.30 -32.22
CA THR A 35 -8.86 1.07 -31.71
C THR A 35 -7.37 1.37 -31.73
N ALA A 36 -6.97 2.40 -32.47
CA ALA A 36 -5.59 2.86 -32.51
C ALA A 36 -5.09 3.05 -31.07
N SER A 37 -4.00 2.36 -30.73
CA SER A 37 -3.32 2.53 -29.45
C SER A 37 -2.93 4.01 -29.34
N MET A 38 -3.51 4.72 -28.37
CA MET A 38 -3.09 6.08 -28.07
C MET A 38 -1.59 6.08 -27.76
N PRO A 39 -0.81 7.07 -28.25
CA PRO A 39 0.60 7.14 -27.95
C PRO A 39 0.76 7.19 -26.43
N ALA A 40 1.58 6.28 -25.90
CA ALA A 40 1.93 6.27 -24.49
C ALA A 40 2.57 7.62 -24.14
N GLU A 41 1.91 8.38 -23.28
CA GLU A 41 2.44 9.65 -22.77
C GLU A 41 3.82 9.37 -22.14
N ALA A 42 4.86 10.03 -22.66
CA ALA A 42 6.22 9.91 -22.13
C ALA A 42 6.29 10.64 -20.78
N ARG A 43 5.89 9.93 -19.72
CA ARG A 43 5.96 10.43 -18.35
C ARG A 43 7.37 10.28 -17.80
N GLN A 44 7.80 11.27 -17.03
CA GLN A 44 9.03 11.17 -16.25
C GLN A 44 8.94 9.94 -15.32
N PRO A 45 10.04 9.20 -15.09
CA PRO A 45 10.05 8.08 -14.17
C PRO A 45 9.59 8.50 -12.77
N VAL A 46 8.67 7.72 -12.18
CA VAL A 46 8.20 7.92 -10.81
C VAL A 46 8.98 6.98 -9.89
N THR A 47 9.56 7.52 -8.82
CA THR A 47 10.22 6.71 -7.79
C THR A 47 9.20 6.26 -6.76
N ILE A 48 9.11 4.95 -6.51
CA ILE A 48 8.25 4.37 -5.49
C ILE A 48 9.14 3.60 -4.51
N LEU A 49 9.19 4.04 -3.25
CA LEU A 49 9.87 3.34 -2.18
C LEU A 49 8.85 2.48 -1.41
N ILE A 50 9.04 1.16 -1.45
CA ILE A 50 8.16 0.20 -0.78
C ILE A 50 8.94 -0.47 0.35
N SER A 51 8.42 -0.39 1.57
CA SER A 51 8.92 -1.15 2.71
C SER A 51 7.93 -2.26 3.09
N ILE A 52 8.46 -3.46 3.33
CA ILE A 52 7.71 -4.59 3.90
C ILE A 52 8.37 -4.88 5.25
N ASP A 53 7.74 -4.41 6.35
CA ASP A 53 8.36 -4.49 7.68
C ASP A 53 8.60 -5.95 8.09
N GLY A 54 9.75 -6.21 8.70
CA GLY A 54 10.17 -7.55 9.12
C GLY A 54 10.45 -8.53 7.97
N PHE A 55 10.51 -8.08 6.71
CA PHE A 55 10.82 -8.96 5.58
C PHE A 55 12.31 -9.33 5.54
N ARG A 56 12.63 -10.51 6.08
CA ARG A 56 14.00 -11.03 6.09
C ARG A 56 14.39 -11.55 4.70
N PRO A 57 15.66 -11.42 4.26
CA PRO A 57 16.06 -11.82 2.90
C PRO A 57 15.74 -13.27 2.51
N ASP A 58 15.83 -14.23 3.44
CA ASP A 58 15.52 -15.66 3.18
C ASP A 58 14.04 -15.92 2.89
N TYR A 59 13.16 -14.94 3.10
CA TYR A 59 11.73 -15.10 2.81
C TYR A 59 11.46 -15.23 1.30
N LEU A 60 12.38 -14.75 0.44
CA LEU A 60 12.31 -14.93 -1.01
C LEU A 60 12.42 -16.40 -1.44
N ASP A 61 13.12 -17.22 -0.66
CA ASP A 61 13.44 -18.61 -1.00
C ASP A 61 12.35 -19.59 -0.56
N ARG A 62 11.29 -19.10 0.10
CA ARG A 62 10.19 -19.92 0.64
C ARG A 62 9.15 -20.34 -0.41
N GLY A 63 9.28 -19.89 -1.66
CA GLY A 63 8.37 -20.23 -2.76
C GLY A 63 6.99 -19.55 -2.71
N VAL A 64 6.76 -18.60 -1.79
CA VAL A 64 5.45 -17.94 -1.59
C VAL A 64 5.40 -16.47 -2.03
N THR A 65 6.45 -15.99 -2.70
CA THR A 65 6.61 -14.57 -3.09
C THR A 65 6.78 -14.39 -4.61
N PRO A 66 5.88 -14.94 -5.47
CA PRO A 66 6.09 -14.99 -6.92
C PRO A 66 6.29 -13.61 -7.57
N ASN A 67 5.59 -12.59 -7.10
CA ASN A 67 5.73 -11.22 -7.63
C ASN A 67 7.08 -10.58 -7.25
N LEU A 68 7.55 -10.77 -6.01
CA LEU A 68 8.86 -10.25 -5.59
C LEU A 68 10.00 -11.02 -6.26
N ASN A 69 9.84 -12.32 -6.46
CA ASN A 69 10.81 -13.14 -7.20
C ASN A 69 10.90 -12.71 -8.68
N ARG A 70 9.77 -12.38 -9.31
CA ARG A 70 9.77 -11.80 -10.66
C ARG A 70 10.46 -10.43 -10.70
N LEU A 71 10.22 -9.57 -9.71
CA LEU A 71 10.90 -8.28 -9.60
C LEU A 71 12.42 -8.45 -9.43
N LYS A 72 12.85 -9.38 -8.56
CA LYS A 72 14.26 -9.74 -8.36
C LYS A 72 14.91 -10.24 -9.65
N ALA A 73 14.23 -11.11 -10.40
CA ALA A 73 14.78 -11.70 -11.63
C ALA A 73 14.88 -10.69 -12.79
N ALA A 74 13.96 -9.74 -12.88
CA ALA A 74 13.93 -8.71 -13.93
C ALA A 74 14.71 -7.44 -13.59
N GLY A 75 15.11 -7.27 -12.32
CA GLY A 75 15.74 -6.06 -11.79
C GLY A 75 17.07 -6.32 -11.09
N ILE A 76 17.40 -5.42 -10.17
CA ILE A 76 18.60 -5.50 -9.34
C ILE A 76 18.19 -5.92 -7.93
N SER A 77 18.95 -6.84 -7.33
CA SER A 77 18.78 -7.25 -5.94
C SER A 77 20.11 -7.25 -5.20
N ALA A 78 20.07 -6.83 -3.94
CA ALA A 78 21.22 -6.81 -3.05
C ALA A 78 20.76 -7.07 -1.61
N SER A 79 21.67 -7.51 -0.75
CA SER A 79 21.42 -7.57 0.69
C SER A 79 21.59 -6.18 1.30
N MET A 80 20.67 -5.81 2.21
CA MET A 80 20.74 -4.58 2.98
C MET A 80 20.99 -4.91 4.45
N ARG A 81 21.98 -4.26 5.05
CA ARG A 81 22.25 -4.37 6.49
C ARG A 81 21.49 -3.25 7.22
N PRO A 82 20.61 -3.57 8.18
CA PRO A 82 19.92 -2.54 8.97
C PRO A 82 20.90 -1.81 9.89
N ALA A 83 20.58 -0.58 10.25
CA ALA A 83 21.22 0.11 11.34
C ALA A 83 20.86 -0.55 12.69
N PHE A 84 21.73 -0.40 13.68
CA PHE A 84 21.47 -0.85 15.04
C PHE A 84 20.74 0.25 15.84
N PRO A 85 19.68 -0.06 16.61
CA PRO A 85 19.05 -1.38 16.72
C PRO A 85 18.16 -1.72 15.52
N SER A 86 18.00 -3.02 15.22
CA SER A 86 17.14 -3.51 14.14
C SER A 86 15.65 -3.42 14.51
N LYS A 87 15.15 -2.19 14.67
CA LYS A 87 13.77 -1.84 15.03
C LYS A 87 13.12 -1.03 13.92
N THR A 88 11.79 -1.11 13.81
CA THR A 88 10.99 -0.48 12.76
C THR A 88 11.28 1.00 12.61
N TYR A 89 10.99 1.83 13.60
CA TYR A 89 11.05 3.29 13.46
C TYR A 89 12.48 3.80 13.23
N PRO A 90 13.50 3.34 13.98
CA PRO A 90 14.88 3.70 13.71
C PRO A 90 15.31 3.41 12.26
N ASN A 91 15.04 2.21 11.74
CA ASN A 91 15.49 1.84 10.40
C ASN A 91 14.66 2.49 9.27
N HIS A 92 13.34 2.64 9.46
CA HIS A 92 12.52 3.34 8.46
C HIS A 92 12.91 4.81 8.36
N TRP A 93 13.26 5.46 9.48
CA TRP A 93 13.75 6.82 9.47
C TRP A 93 15.16 6.93 8.87
N THR A 94 16.05 5.96 9.17
CA THR A 94 17.37 5.84 8.51
C THR A 94 17.24 5.81 6.98
N LEU A 95 16.31 5.01 6.45
CA LEU A 95 16.13 4.85 4.99
C LEU A 95 15.74 6.14 4.27
N VAL A 96 15.01 7.04 4.93
CA VAL A 96 14.51 8.28 4.31
C VAL A 96 15.31 9.51 4.65
N THR A 97 16.18 9.45 5.66
CA THR A 97 17.06 10.57 6.05
C THR A 97 18.51 10.35 5.63
N GLY A 98 18.90 9.09 5.36
CA GLY A 98 20.30 8.72 5.10
C GLY A 98 21.20 8.75 6.34
N LEU A 99 20.64 9.01 7.53
CA LEU A 99 21.35 9.08 8.79
C LEU A 99 21.15 7.81 9.61
N VAL A 100 22.11 7.47 10.48
CA VAL A 100 21.97 6.38 11.45
C VAL A 100 21.22 6.84 12.71
N PRO A 101 20.70 5.92 13.56
CA PRO A 101 19.84 6.26 14.68
C PRO A 101 20.37 7.31 15.66
N ASP A 102 21.65 7.25 15.99
CA ASP A 102 22.34 8.20 16.87
C ASP A 102 22.64 9.56 16.21
N ARG A 103 22.28 9.73 14.93
CA ARG A 103 22.37 11.00 14.19
C ARG A 103 21.02 11.60 13.89
N HIS A 104 19.99 10.79 13.64
CA HIS A 104 18.63 11.28 13.39
C HIS A 104 17.72 11.31 14.62
N GLY A 105 18.18 10.86 15.79
CA GLY A 105 17.46 10.98 17.06
C GLY A 105 16.45 9.86 17.35
N ILE A 106 15.84 9.24 16.34
CA ILE A 106 14.95 8.07 16.50
C ILE A 106 15.76 6.79 16.81
N VAL A 107 16.19 6.58 18.06
CA VAL A 107 17.04 5.43 18.44
C VAL A 107 16.29 4.16 18.86
N SER A 108 14.99 4.25 19.16
CA SER A 108 14.14 3.12 19.55
C SER A 108 12.67 3.37 19.17
N ASN A 109 11.85 2.32 19.21
CA ASN A 109 10.40 2.44 19.05
C ASN A 109 9.72 3.02 20.30
N ASN A 110 10.42 3.00 21.45
CA ASN A 110 10.02 3.65 22.69
C ASN A 110 11.25 4.35 23.28
N MET A 111 11.13 5.64 23.59
CA MET A 111 12.22 6.47 24.12
C MET A 111 11.64 7.49 25.09
N ASP A 112 12.43 7.86 26.11
CA ASP A 112 12.10 8.96 27.00
C ASP A 112 12.98 10.17 26.65
N ASP A 113 12.42 11.38 26.78
CA ASP A 113 13.20 12.61 26.75
C ASP A 113 13.97 12.73 28.08
N PRO A 114 15.32 12.78 28.08
CA PRO A 114 16.11 12.89 29.30
C PRO A 114 15.78 14.14 30.14
N THR A 115 15.26 15.20 29.52
CA THR A 115 14.88 16.43 30.22
C THR A 115 13.46 16.38 30.80
N GLY A 116 12.64 15.44 30.34
CA GLY A 116 11.22 15.35 30.67
C GLY A 116 10.37 16.51 30.13
N ALA A 117 10.90 17.31 29.18
CA ALA A 117 10.18 18.41 28.57
C ALA A 117 9.15 17.93 27.55
N HIS A 118 9.40 16.79 26.91
CA HIS A 118 8.50 16.17 25.94
C HIS A 118 7.93 14.83 26.44
N PRO A 119 6.68 14.49 26.07
CA PRO A 119 6.13 13.17 26.33
C PRO A 119 7.00 12.07 25.71
N PRO A 120 6.99 10.85 26.29
CA PRO A 120 7.72 9.72 25.73
C PRO A 120 7.39 9.47 24.27
N PHE A 121 8.41 9.09 23.51
CA PHE A 121 8.25 8.62 22.15
C PHE A 121 7.67 7.20 22.15
N THR A 122 6.68 6.99 21.30
CA THR A 122 6.05 5.70 21.01
C THR A 122 5.78 5.61 19.50
N LEU A 123 5.27 4.47 19.05
CA LEU A 123 4.80 4.28 17.67
C LEU A 123 3.59 5.16 17.31
N ALA A 124 2.97 5.85 18.27
CA ALA A 124 1.90 6.81 18.02
C ALA A 124 2.36 8.27 18.07
N THR A 125 3.64 8.53 18.32
CA THR A 125 4.15 9.89 18.56
C THR A 125 4.17 10.72 17.27
N ASP A 126 3.43 11.83 17.32
CA ASP A 126 3.28 12.81 16.26
C ASP A 126 3.91 14.17 16.58
N ASP A 127 4.58 14.31 17.73
CA ASP A 127 5.28 15.53 18.14
C ASP A 127 6.50 15.77 17.24
N PRO A 128 6.52 16.84 16.42
CA PRO A 128 7.63 17.16 15.52
C PRO A 128 8.99 17.26 16.20
N TRP A 129 9.05 17.60 17.49
CA TRP A 129 10.32 17.72 18.21
C TRP A 129 11.20 16.48 18.07
N TRP A 130 10.61 15.28 18.14
CA TRP A 130 11.32 14.01 17.99
C TRP A 130 11.85 13.79 16.56
N TRP A 131 11.18 14.32 15.55
CA TRP A 131 11.42 14.02 14.14
C TRP A 131 12.26 15.09 13.42
N ASN A 132 12.29 16.31 13.95
CA ASN A 132 12.90 17.47 13.30
C ASN A 132 14.44 17.43 13.23
N ALA A 133 15.10 16.51 13.95
CA ALA A 133 16.56 16.38 13.93
C ALA A 133 17.13 15.96 12.56
N ALA A 134 16.32 15.35 11.69
CA ALA A 134 16.75 14.88 10.38
C ALA A 134 15.68 15.12 9.31
N GLU A 135 16.09 15.67 8.16
CA GLU A 135 15.19 15.93 7.03
C GLU A 135 14.92 14.63 6.25
N PRO A 136 13.65 14.21 6.07
CA PRO A 136 13.31 13.07 5.25
C PRO A 136 13.26 13.43 3.76
N ILE A 137 13.50 12.44 2.90
CA ILE A 137 13.63 12.60 1.44
C ILE A 137 12.43 13.29 0.79
N TRP A 138 11.21 13.11 1.31
CA TRP A 138 10.03 13.78 0.75
C TRP A 138 10.07 15.29 0.99
N VAL A 139 10.54 15.75 2.16
CA VAL A 139 10.73 17.20 2.42
C VAL A 139 11.80 17.76 1.49
N THR A 140 12.92 17.05 1.31
CA THR A 140 13.98 17.47 0.38
C THR A 140 13.46 17.58 -1.05
N ALA A 141 12.67 16.60 -1.49
CA ALA A 141 12.07 16.60 -2.82
C ALA A 141 11.09 17.77 -3.02
N GLU A 142 10.26 18.07 -2.02
CA GLU A 142 9.31 19.20 -2.09
C GLU A 142 9.99 20.56 -2.12
N LYS A 143 11.07 20.74 -1.34
CA LYS A 143 11.92 21.95 -1.42
C LYS A 143 12.50 22.16 -2.81
N LEU A 144 12.67 21.10 -3.59
CA LEU A 144 13.14 21.12 -4.98
C LEU A 144 12.00 21.15 -6.01
N GLY A 145 10.74 21.33 -5.57
CA GLY A 145 9.56 21.41 -6.44
C GLY A 145 9.10 20.06 -6.99
N ILE A 146 9.56 18.95 -6.43
CA ILE A 146 9.13 17.60 -6.79
C ILE A 146 7.92 17.23 -5.93
N ARG A 147 6.81 16.87 -6.56
CA ARG A 147 5.60 16.41 -5.84
C ARG A 147 5.87 15.07 -5.18
N THR A 148 5.47 14.94 -3.93
CA THR A 148 5.58 13.70 -3.17
C THR A 148 4.21 13.23 -2.69
N ALA A 149 4.15 11.97 -2.26
CA ALA A 149 3.01 11.41 -1.57
C ALA A 149 3.55 10.28 -0.68
N THR A 150 2.94 10.10 0.49
CA THR A 150 3.32 9.02 1.41
C THR A 150 2.12 8.22 1.85
N MET A 151 2.35 6.95 2.16
CA MET A 151 1.36 6.06 2.74
C MET A 151 2.03 5.23 3.84
N PHE A 152 1.69 5.54 5.09
CA PHE A 152 2.10 4.80 6.29
C PHE A 152 3.62 4.68 6.53
N TRP A 153 4.44 5.56 5.95
CA TRP A 153 5.85 5.61 6.32
C TRP A 153 6.01 6.24 7.71
N PRO A 154 6.78 5.65 8.65
CA PRO A 154 6.99 6.24 9.97
C PRO A 154 7.46 7.69 9.90
N GLY A 155 6.76 8.58 10.58
CA GLY A 155 7.04 10.03 10.60
C GLY A 155 6.43 10.81 9.43
N SER A 156 5.82 10.18 8.42
CA SER A 156 5.26 10.91 7.28
C SER A 156 3.96 11.65 7.59
N ASN A 157 3.28 11.29 8.68
CA ASN A 157 2.14 12.03 9.23
C ASN A 157 2.56 13.26 10.06
N VAL A 158 3.85 13.41 10.33
CA VAL A 158 4.40 14.47 11.17
C VAL A 158 4.78 15.66 10.29
N GLY A 159 4.36 16.84 10.73
CA GLY A 159 4.74 18.08 10.08
C GLY A 159 6.20 18.44 10.36
N TRP A 160 7.10 18.11 9.44
CA TRP A 160 8.54 18.34 9.61
C TRP A 160 8.87 19.84 9.58
N GLY A 161 9.79 20.25 10.46
CA GLY A 161 10.18 21.66 10.63
C GLY A 161 9.14 22.50 11.38
N GLY A 162 7.99 21.91 11.73
CA GLY A 162 6.97 22.58 12.50
C GLY A 162 7.16 22.43 14.02
N VAL A 163 6.39 23.20 14.77
CA VAL A 163 6.35 23.13 16.24
C VAL A 163 4.92 22.84 16.68
N ARG A 164 4.76 21.89 17.61
CA ARG A 164 3.46 21.59 18.20
C ARG A 164 3.00 22.78 19.04
N ARG A 165 1.79 23.27 18.78
CA ARG A 165 1.20 24.38 19.54
C ARG A 165 0.73 23.88 20.90
N GLU A 166 1.12 24.59 21.96
CA GLU A 166 0.63 24.34 23.31
C GLU A 166 -0.87 24.65 23.39
N GLY A 167 -1.68 23.71 23.90
CA GLY A 167 -3.15 23.84 23.95
C GLY A 167 -3.88 23.70 22.60
N GLY A 168 -3.18 23.56 21.47
CA GLY A 168 -3.76 23.52 20.13
C GLY A 168 -4.27 22.15 19.66
N HIS A 169 -4.60 21.22 20.57
CA HIS A 169 -5.14 19.89 20.23
C HIS A 169 -4.38 19.11 19.11
N GLY A 170 -3.05 19.26 19.00
CA GLY A 170 -2.24 18.57 17.98
C GLY A 170 -1.95 19.39 16.71
N GLU A 171 -2.35 20.66 16.67
CA GLU A 171 -1.94 21.59 15.62
C GLU A 171 -0.42 21.82 15.61
N VAL A 172 0.14 21.87 14.40
CA VAL A 172 1.56 22.09 14.14
C VAL A 172 1.71 23.28 13.19
N ASP A 173 2.47 24.29 13.60
CA ASP A 173 2.72 25.51 12.82
C ASP A 173 4.00 25.40 11.99
N GLY A 174 4.00 25.93 10.75
CA GLY A 174 5.20 26.04 9.91
C GLY A 174 5.72 24.72 9.33
N ALA A 175 4.95 23.65 9.41
CA ALA A 175 5.35 22.31 8.99
C ALA A 175 5.29 22.09 7.48
N THR A 176 6.22 21.26 6.99
CA THR A 176 6.14 20.60 5.67
C THR A 176 5.58 19.19 5.86
N ARG A 177 4.53 18.86 5.11
CA ARG A 177 3.97 17.51 5.00
C ARG A 177 3.96 17.11 3.52
N PRO A 178 4.20 15.82 3.21
CA PRO A 178 3.89 15.30 1.89
C PRO A 178 2.39 15.37 1.56
#